data_AF-A0A2S2P9K8-F1
#
_entry.id   AF-A0A2S2P9K8-F1
#
_cell.length_a   1.000
_cell.length_b   1.000
_cell.length_c   1.000
_cell.angle_alpha   90.00
_cell.angle_beta   90.00
_cell.angle_gamma   90.00
#
_symmetry.space_group_name_H-M   'P 1'
#
loop_
_entity.id
_entity.type
_entity.pdbx_description
1 polymer ?
#
loop_
_entity_poly.entity_id
_entity_poly.type
_entity_poly.pdbx_seq_one_letter_code
_entity_poly.pdbx_strand_id
1 'polypeptide(L)'
;MSNKKNKRNQNQLVLEEEVQLLEKTRQLEEKVETLENTAQQMQEKFTKLEKQYETLRQLINDTDTKTLIKTTQQDKDIQTLQTNVTTILNTKNDGNTVNTISKTTVDITAPTFSGDNKEEHPKQFLKEIHNYLEHKQITTNREKMLVIENNLRGKAAKWYAMIKDAALDETTFNELFLKHFFSESHQWDIFIKCTEAGKKPIKKDFQEHFHHWMAELKHLDSPKMNEEQAINLITKHFPISIQAYIQTTNERTFLPIWEKLGELENNVKQEEEPIRHNENPPKQTYPRQNNTYNRMPYTISSQNHRNTSELHKPYTQKPAQHQGGNHKPNIRQLTTGQLELNDDTITSDREELSENDEETKNWEQGTVELDQHQS
;
A
#
# COMPACT_ATOMS: atom_id res chain seq x y z
N MET A 1 -65.03 36.03 45.47
CA MET A 1 -64.42 34.70 45.24
C MET A 1 -63.36 34.66 44.12
N SER A 2 -63.28 35.67 43.22
CA SER A 2 -62.31 35.69 42.09
C SER A 2 -60.83 35.75 42.49
N ASN A 3 -60.45 36.56 43.50
CA ASN A 3 -59.04 36.73 43.88
C ASN A 3 -58.36 35.47 44.45
N LYS A 4 -59.14 34.54 45.02
CA LYS A 4 -58.60 33.30 45.63
C LYS A 4 -58.26 32.24 44.58
N LYS A 5 -58.94 32.24 43.42
CA LYS A 5 -58.62 31.36 42.28
C LYS A 5 -57.36 31.83 41.55
N ASN A 6 -57.21 33.14 41.33
CA ASN A 6 -56.04 33.68 40.63
C ASN A 6 -54.73 33.42 41.40
N LYS A 7 -54.74 33.62 42.73
CA LYS A 7 -53.59 33.33 43.59
C LYS A 7 -53.22 31.84 43.65
N ARG A 8 -54.21 30.93 43.50
CA ARG A 8 -53.95 29.48 43.43
C ARG A 8 -53.28 29.08 42.12
N ASN A 9 -53.73 29.63 40.99
CA ASN A 9 -53.13 29.35 39.69
C ASN A 9 -51.71 29.90 39.60
N GLN A 10 -51.44 31.09 40.14
CA GLN A 10 -50.11 31.67 40.19
C GLN A 10 -49.16 30.84 41.07
N ASN A 11 -49.61 30.37 42.24
CA ASN A 11 -48.82 29.49 43.09
C ASN A 11 -48.55 28.12 42.44
N GLN A 12 -49.49 27.61 41.63
CA GLN A 12 -49.31 26.35 40.93
C GLN A 12 -48.26 26.46 39.81
N LEU A 13 -48.27 27.58 39.07
CA LEU A 13 -47.26 27.85 38.04
C LEU A 13 -45.84 27.95 38.63
N VAL A 14 -45.68 28.66 39.75
CA VAL A 14 -44.39 28.77 40.45
C VAL A 14 -43.90 27.41 40.93
N LEU A 15 -44.80 26.55 41.44
CA LEU A 15 -44.45 25.21 41.88
C LEU A 15 -44.00 24.32 40.71
N GLU A 16 -44.62 24.48 39.54
CA GLU A 16 -44.28 23.72 38.34
C GLU A 16 -42.92 24.15 37.75
N GLU A 17 -42.62 25.46 37.76
CA GLU A 17 -41.29 25.98 37.40
C GLU A 17 -40.21 25.48 38.38
N GLU A 18 -40.50 25.44 39.68
CA GLU A 18 -39.55 24.95 40.70
C GLU A 18 -39.24 23.45 40.52
N VAL A 19 -40.25 22.62 40.20
CA VAL A 19 -40.06 21.20 39.91
C VAL A 19 -39.23 21.00 38.63
N GLN A 20 -39.49 21.78 37.58
CA GLN A 20 -38.68 21.72 36.35
C GLN A 20 -37.23 22.12 36.60
N LEU A 21 -36.99 23.12 37.45
CA LEU A 21 -35.65 23.55 37.82
C LEU A 21 -34.91 22.47 38.61
N LEU A 22 -35.59 21.80 39.55
CA LEU A 22 -35.02 20.68 40.30
C LEU A 22 -34.64 19.51 39.40
N GLU A 23 -35.50 19.15 38.45
CA GLU A 23 -35.21 18.06 37.52
C GLU A 23 -34.04 18.39 36.60
N LYS A 24 -33.95 19.63 36.11
CA LYS A 24 -32.80 20.11 35.33
C LYS A 24 -31.50 20.10 36.15
N THR A 25 -31.59 20.42 37.45
CA THR A 25 -30.44 20.40 38.35
C THR A 25 -29.94 18.97 38.55
N ARG A 26 -30.85 18.01 38.77
CA ARG A 26 -30.52 16.58 38.87
C ARG A 26 -29.84 16.04 37.60
N GLN A 27 -30.34 16.41 36.43
CA GLN A 27 -29.73 16.02 35.15
C GLN A 27 -28.34 16.64 34.94
N LEU A 28 -28.10 17.85 35.44
CA LEU A 28 -26.78 18.48 35.39
C LEU A 28 -25.80 17.79 36.34
N GLU A 29 -26.23 17.41 37.54
CA GLU A 29 -25.41 16.65 38.50
C GLU A 29 -24.95 15.31 37.92
N GLU A 30 -25.86 14.56 37.30
CA GLU A 30 -25.52 13.29 36.62
C GLU A 30 -24.53 13.48 35.45
N LYS A 31 -24.69 14.59 34.69
CA LYS A 31 -23.73 14.95 33.63
C LYS A 31 -22.36 15.34 34.18
N VAL A 32 -22.30 16.01 35.33
CA VAL A 32 -21.03 16.36 35.97
C VAL A 32 -20.33 15.09 36.45
N GLU A 33 -21.04 14.18 37.10
CA GLU A 33 -20.48 12.91 37.57
C GLU A 33 -19.92 12.05 36.42
N THR A 34 -20.65 11.95 35.31
CA THR A 34 -20.17 11.22 34.11
C THR A 34 -18.94 11.88 33.48
N LEU A 35 -18.89 13.21 33.43
CA LEU A 35 -17.71 13.95 32.95
C LEU A 35 -16.49 13.77 33.88
N GLU A 36 -16.69 13.79 35.20
CA GLU A 36 -15.64 13.55 36.18
C GLU A 36 -15.05 12.13 36.04
N ASN A 37 -15.91 11.12 35.91
CA ASN A 37 -15.48 9.74 35.67
C ASN A 37 -14.69 9.61 34.36
N THR A 38 -15.13 10.28 33.29
CA THR A 38 -14.44 10.27 31.99
C THR A 38 -13.09 10.97 32.08
N ALA A 39 -13.00 12.08 32.81
CA ALA A 39 -11.75 12.80 33.03
C ALA A 39 -10.74 11.97 33.83
N GLN A 40 -11.20 11.23 34.86
CA GLN A 40 -10.34 10.31 35.61
C GLN A 40 -9.80 9.18 34.74
N GLN A 41 -10.65 8.55 33.92
CA GLN A 41 -10.20 7.51 32.98
C GLN A 41 -9.19 8.04 31.95
N MET A 42 -9.38 9.26 31.45
CA MET A 42 -8.40 9.89 30.56
C MET A 42 -7.07 10.13 31.27
N GLN A 43 -7.09 10.60 32.52
CA GLN A 43 -5.89 10.84 33.31
C GLN A 43 -5.10 9.53 33.55
N GLU A 44 -5.79 8.43 33.85
CA GLU A 44 -5.18 7.10 33.98
C GLU A 44 -4.55 6.61 32.67
N LYS A 45 -5.24 6.80 31.55
CA LYS A 45 -4.68 6.49 30.21
C LYS A 45 -3.46 7.34 29.90
N PHE A 46 -3.49 8.62 30.25
CA PHE A 46 -2.38 9.55 30.02
C PHE A 46 -1.14 9.14 30.81
N THR A 47 -1.28 8.86 32.11
CA THR A 47 -0.18 8.40 32.96
C THR A 47 0.40 7.06 32.50
N LYS A 48 -0.43 6.14 32.01
CA LYS A 48 0.03 4.87 31.42
C LYS A 48 0.85 5.11 30.15
N LEU A 49 0.40 6.01 29.28
CA LEU A 49 1.08 6.35 28.04
C LEU A 49 2.43 7.04 28.32
N GLU A 50 2.48 7.93 29.30
CA GLU A 50 3.69 8.64 29.73
C GLU A 50 4.76 7.66 30.25
N LYS A 51 4.33 6.65 31.02
CA LYS A 51 5.22 5.57 31.48
C LYS A 51 5.75 4.72 30.33
N GLN A 52 4.92 4.43 29.32
CA GLN A 52 5.35 3.71 28.12
C GLN A 52 6.37 4.53 27.32
N TYR A 53 6.14 5.84 27.17
CA TYR A 53 7.04 6.74 26.48
C TYR A 53 8.42 6.80 27.15
N GLU A 54 8.47 6.89 28.48
CA GLU A 54 9.75 6.91 29.20
C GLU A 54 10.52 5.59 29.07
N THR A 55 9.80 4.45 29.04
CA THR A 55 10.40 3.13 28.82
C THR A 55 11.02 3.03 27.42
N LEU A 56 10.30 3.50 26.39
CA LEU A 56 10.80 3.57 25.01
C LEU A 56 12.03 4.47 24.90
N ARG A 57 12.02 5.62 25.58
CA ARG A 57 13.14 6.55 25.60
C ARG A 57 14.40 5.94 26.22
N GLN A 58 14.25 5.20 27.32
CA GLN A 58 15.36 4.46 27.92
C GLN A 58 15.90 3.38 26.97
N LEU A 59 15.02 2.62 26.30
CA LEU A 59 15.44 1.58 25.36
C LEU A 59 16.21 2.14 24.16
N ILE A 60 15.81 3.30 23.64
CA ILE A 60 16.52 4.01 22.57
C ILE A 60 17.93 4.40 23.04
N ASN A 61 18.04 5.04 24.21
CA ASN A 61 19.35 5.44 24.76
C ASN A 61 20.28 4.24 24.99
N ASP A 62 19.76 3.12 25.50
CA ASP A 62 20.51 1.89 25.68
C ASP A 62 20.98 1.29 24.34
N THR A 63 20.14 1.38 23.31
CA THR A 63 20.44 0.89 21.96
C THR A 63 21.49 1.76 21.29
N ASP A 64 21.40 3.08 21.41
CA ASP A 64 22.38 4.02 20.88
C ASP A 64 23.74 3.84 21.54
N THR A 65 23.75 3.65 22.87
CA THR A 65 24.97 3.36 23.63
C THR A 65 25.61 2.04 23.18
N LYS A 66 24.82 0.97 23.02
CA LYS A 66 25.30 -0.32 22.50
C LYS A 66 25.83 -0.22 21.07
N THR A 67 25.16 0.55 20.22
CA THR A 67 25.58 0.77 18.83
C THR A 67 26.89 1.53 18.79
N LEU A 68 27.03 2.60 19.57
CA LEU A 68 28.27 3.38 19.67
C LEU A 68 29.45 2.54 20.15
N ILE A 69 29.25 1.70 21.18
CA ILE A 69 30.30 0.78 21.67
C ILE A 69 30.70 -0.21 20.58
N LYS A 70 29.74 -0.79 19.86
CA LYS A 70 30.01 -1.75 18.78
C LYS A 70 30.76 -1.10 17.61
N THR A 71 30.37 0.10 17.19
CA THR A 71 31.06 0.86 16.14
C THR A 71 32.49 1.20 16.57
N THR A 72 32.67 1.68 17.80
CA THR A 72 34.00 2.01 18.33
C THR A 72 34.91 0.77 18.41
N GLN A 73 34.35 -0.40 18.73
CA GLN A 73 35.11 -1.65 18.73
C GLN A 73 35.49 -2.09 17.31
N GLN A 74 34.55 -1.99 16.35
CA GLN A 74 34.83 -2.29 14.95
C GLN A 74 35.91 -1.36 14.37
N ASP A 75 35.90 -0.07 14.72
CA ASP A 75 36.92 0.89 14.29
C ASP A 75 38.31 0.55 14.83
N LYS A 76 38.40 0.09 16.10
CA LYS A 76 39.67 -0.39 16.69
C LYS A 76 40.18 -1.65 15.99
N ASP A 77 39.28 -2.57 15.64
CA ASP A 77 39.65 -3.80 14.94
C ASP A 77 40.13 -3.49 13.50
N ILE A 78 39.45 -2.56 12.80
CA ILE A 78 39.87 -2.07 11.49
C ILE A 78 41.24 -1.39 11.57
N GLN A 79 41.47 -0.53 12.56
CA GLN A 79 42.75 0.16 12.73
C GLN A 79 43.89 -0.82 13.04
N THR A 80 43.62 -1.88 13.81
CA THR A 80 44.58 -2.96 14.09
C THR A 80 44.91 -3.74 12.81
N LEU A 81 43.90 -4.09 12.01
CA LEU A 81 44.10 -4.76 10.72
C LEU A 81 44.87 -3.90 9.72
N GLN A 82 44.57 -2.60 9.63
CA GLN A 82 45.30 -1.65 8.77
C GLN A 82 46.77 -1.52 9.17
N THR A 83 47.05 -1.48 10.48
CA THR A 83 48.42 -1.44 11.00
C THR A 83 49.17 -2.71 10.62
N ASN A 84 48.57 -3.88 10.81
CA ASN A 84 49.16 -5.17 10.43
C ASN A 84 49.40 -5.28 8.92
N VAL A 85 48.46 -4.83 8.08
CA VAL A 85 48.62 -4.80 6.61
C VAL A 85 49.76 -3.87 6.19
N THR A 86 49.88 -2.70 6.82
CA THR A 86 50.96 -1.75 6.53
C THR A 86 52.33 -2.33 6.91
N THR A 87 52.43 -3.03 8.05
CA THR A 87 53.65 -3.73 8.46
C THR A 87 54.01 -4.87 7.52
N ILE A 88 53.02 -5.62 6.99
CA ILE A 88 53.23 -6.71 6.01
C ILE A 88 53.67 -6.15 4.65
N LEU A 89 53.12 -5.02 4.21
CA LEU A 89 53.52 -4.37 2.94
C LEU A 89 54.94 -3.80 3.02
N ASN A 90 55.34 -3.24 4.17
CA ASN A 90 56.68 -2.72 4.37
C ASN A 90 57.75 -3.82 4.52
N THR A 91 57.37 -5.06 4.82
CA THR A 91 58.29 -6.22 4.87
C THR A 91 58.38 -7.00 3.54
N LYS A 92 57.60 -6.63 2.50
CA LYS A 92 57.61 -7.28 1.18
C LYS A 92 58.06 -6.38 0.02
N ASN A 93 58.62 -5.21 0.29
CA ASN A 93 59.14 -4.31 -0.75
C ASN A 93 60.60 -4.64 -1.16
N ASP A 94 60.81 -5.88 -1.58
CA ASP A 94 61.82 -6.24 -2.58
C ASP A 94 61.10 -7.02 -3.69
N GLY A 95 60.79 -6.34 -4.79
CA GLY A 95 60.30 -6.99 -6.01
C GLY A 95 58.86 -6.65 -6.40
N ASN A 96 58.72 -5.58 -7.19
CA ASN A 96 57.87 -5.39 -8.36
C ASN A 96 56.51 -6.13 -8.48
N THR A 97 55.50 -5.34 -8.90
CA THR A 97 54.15 -5.66 -9.42
C THR A 97 52.98 -5.48 -8.44
N VAL A 98 52.44 -4.26 -8.45
CA VAL A 98 51.13 -3.90 -7.90
C VAL A 98 50.06 -4.55 -8.78
N ASN A 99 49.66 -5.78 -8.44
CA ASN A 99 48.37 -6.30 -8.86
C ASN A 99 47.32 -5.77 -7.88
N THR A 100 46.57 -4.79 -8.36
CA THR A 100 45.33 -4.29 -7.79
C THR A 100 44.45 -5.48 -7.41
N ILE A 101 44.29 -5.70 -6.10
CA ILE A 101 43.36 -6.67 -5.54
C ILE A 101 41.99 -6.32 -6.12
N SER A 102 41.51 -7.20 -6.98
CA SER A 102 40.22 -7.08 -7.66
C SER A 102 39.12 -6.97 -6.60
N LYS A 103 38.58 -5.77 -6.42
CA LYS A 103 37.26 -5.56 -5.80
C LYS A 103 36.32 -6.52 -6.51
N THR A 104 35.65 -7.39 -5.76
CA THR A 104 34.58 -8.26 -6.26
C THR A 104 33.58 -7.40 -7.02
N THR A 105 33.71 -7.41 -8.34
CA THR A 105 33.00 -6.53 -9.26
C THR A 105 31.67 -7.23 -9.54
N VAL A 106 30.77 -7.19 -8.56
CA VAL A 106 29.36 -7.38 -8.89
C VAL A 106 29.03 -6.19 -9.78
N ASP A 107 28.82 -6.44 -11.06
CA ASP A 107 28.48 -5.42 -12.03
C ASP A 107 27.02 -5.01 -11.81
N ILE A 108 26.81 -4.22 -10.76
CA ILE A 108 25.49 -3.68 -10.43
C ILE A 108 25.20 -2.60 -11.47
N THR A 109 24.17 -2.85 -12.27
CA THR A 109 23.67 -1.88 -13.25
C THR A 109 22.95 -0.77 -12.51
N ALA A 110 23.21 0.48 -12.88
CA ALA A 110 22.52 1.62 -12.30
C ALA A 110 21.04 1.62 -12.72
N PRO A 111 20.09 1.73 -11.78
CA PRO A 111 18.66 1.71 -12.09
C PRO A 111 18.27 2.94 -12.90
N THR A 112 17.24 2.84 -13.73
CA THR A 112 16.78 3.97 -14.55
C THR A 112 15.32 4.26 -14.31
N PHE A 113 14.93 5.54 -14.40
CA PHE A 113 13.54 5.97 -14.25
C PHE A 113 13.12 6.92 -15.36
N SER A 114 12.09 6.54 -16.09
CA SER A 114 11.55 7.27 -17.23
C SER A 114 10.41 8.23 -16.88
N GLY A 115 9.66 7.91 -15.82
CA GLY A 115 8.43 8.63 -15.45
C GLY A 115 7.24 8.39 -16.39
N ASP A 116 7.38 7.48 -17.34
CA ASP A 116 6.35 7.12 -18.34
C ASP A 116 5.86 5.67 -18.19
N ASN A 117 6.73 4.79 -17.69
CA ASN A 117 6.43 3.38 -17.52
C ASN A 117 5.61 3.15 -16.24
N LYS A 118 4.50 2.43 -16.35
CA LYS A 118 3.64 2.08 -15.21
C LYS A 118 4.27 1.04 -14.28
N GLU A 119 5.25 0.29 -14.76
CA GLU A 119 5.97 -0.72 -13.96
C GLU A 119 7.06 -0.08 -13.09
N GLU A 120 7.46 1.16 -13.38
CA GLU A 120 8.50 1.88 -12.64
C GLU A 120 7.88 2.63 -11.46
N HIS A 121 8.11 2.12 -10.24
CA HIS A 121 7.62 2.80 -9.04
C HIS A 121 8.62 3.85 -8.52
N PRO A 122 8.21 5.12 -8.28
CA PRO A 122 9.13 6.18 -7.85
C PRO A 122 9.92 5.87 -6.59
N LYS A 123 9.27 5.33 -5.55
CA LYS A 123 9.96 4.91 -4.30
C LYS A 123 10.94 3.76 -4.52
N GLN A 124 10.63 2.87 -5.45
CA GLN A 124 11.50 1.72 -5.75
C GLN A 124 12.76 2.21 -6.46
N PHE A 125 12.61 3.12 -7.43
CA PHE A 125 13.76 3.78 -8.05
C PHE A 125 14.65 4.48 -7.02
N LEU A 126 14.09 5.28 -6.10
CA LEU A 126 14.88 5.96 -5.06
C LEU A 126 15.64 4.96 -4.17
N LYS A 127 15.01 3.85 -3.79
CA LYS A 127 15.67 2.79 -3.03
C LYS A 127 16.81 2.15 -3.81
N GLU A 128 16.58 1.81 -5.07
CA GLU A 128 17.57 1.16 -5.93
C GLU A 128 18.74 2.07 -6.25
N ILE A 129 18.49 3.36 -6.53
CA ILE A 129 19.57 4.31 -6.83
C ILE A 129 20.40 4.58 -5.57
N HIS A 130 19.75 4.69 -4.41
CA HIS A 130 20.45 4.82 -3.13
C HIS A 130 21.37 3.61 -2.87
N ASN A 131 20.83 2.39 -3.01
CA ASN A 131 21.63 1.17 -2.90
C ASN A 131 22.81 1.20 -3.89
N TYR A 132 22.60 1.61 -5.13
CA TYR A 132 23.68 1.72 -6.12
C TYR A 132 24.77 2.71 -5.68
N LEU A 133 24.38 3.89 -5.18
CA LEU A 133 25.31 4.91 -4.68
C LEU A 133 26.14 4.38 -3.50
N GLU A 134 25.52 3.65 -2.56
CA GLU A 134 26.22 3.02 -1.43
C GLU A 134 27.22 1.95 -1.90
N HIS A 135 26.79 1.05 -2.78
CA HIS A 135 27.66 -0.04 -3.28
C HIS A 135 28.85 0.48 -4.09
N LYS A 136 28.65 1.54 -4.87
CA LYS A 136 29.73 2.21 -5.62
C LYS A 136 30.52 3.20 -4.77
N GLN A 137 30.18 3.37 -3.49
CA GLN A 137 30.84 4.27 -2.54
C GLN A 137 30.88 5.72 -3.03
N ILE A 138 29.79 6.18 -3.65
CA ILE A 138 29.65 7.55 -4.14
C ILE A 138 29.23 8.42 -2.97
N THR A 139 30.18 9.18 -2.42
CA THR A 139 30.00 9.92 -1.17
C THR A 139 29.71 11.40 -1.38
N THR A 140 30.25 12.01 -2.44
CA THR A 140 30.08 13.45 -2.63
C THR A 140 28.71 13.77 -3.22
N ASN A 141 28.03 14.78 -2.66
CA ASN A 141 26.71 15.20 -3.13
C ASN A 141 26.70 15.52 -4.64
N ARG A 142 27.77 16.16 -5.15
CA ARG A 142 27.90 16.46 -6.59
C ARG A 142 27.91 15.20 -7.46
N GLU A 143 28.66 14.17 -7.07
CA GLU A 143 28.70 12.91 -7.82
C GLU A 143 27.37 12.18 -7.74
N LYS A 144 26.73 12.16 -6.57
CA LYS A 144 25.40 11.57 -6.40
C LYS A 144 24.37 12.21 -7.33
N MET A 145 24.33 13.54 -7.38
CA MET A 145 23.41 14.27 -8.25
C MET A 145 23.69 14.03 -9.74
N LEU A 146 24.97 13.92 -10.14
CA LEU A 146 25.35 13.56 -11.51
C LEU A 146 24.90 12.15 -11.88
N VAL A 147 25.02 11.19 -10.96
CA VAL A 147 24.55 9.82 -11.19
C VAL A 147 23.03 9.81 -11.31
N ILE A 148 22.32 10.44 -10.38
CA ILE A 148 20.85 10.58 -10.44
C ILE A 148 20.42 11.17 -11.79
N GLU A 149 21.02 12.28 -12.23
CA GLU A 149 20.74 12.92 -13.51
C GLU A 149 20.89 11.95 -14.70
N ASN A 150 22.00 11.21 -14.75
CA ASN A 150 22.29 10.26 -15.83
C ASN A 150 21.34 9.04 -15.85
N ASN A 151 20.70 8.76 -14.71
CA ASN A 151 19.79 7.64 -14.53
C ASN A 151 18.32 8.01 -14.77
N LEU A 152 18.00 9.30 -14.91
CA LEU A 152 16.69 9.75 -15.35
C LEU A 152 16.57 9.70 -16.88
N ARG A 153 15.40 9.29 -17.38
CA ARG A 153 15.08 9.18 -18.81
C ARG A 153 13.70 9.79 -19.08
N GLY A 154 13.31 9.88 -20.35
CA GLY A 154 11.92 10.20 -20.73
C GLY A 154 11.39 11.51 -20.13
N LYS A 155 10.18 11.44 -19.55
CA LYS A 155 9.58 12.57 -18.82
C LYS A 155 10.38 12.98 -17.57
N ALA A 156 10.96 12.02 -16.85
CA ALA A 156 11.71 12.32 -15.64
C ALA A 156 12.96 13.15 -15.90
N ALA A 157 13.71 12.84 -16.97
CA ALA A 157 14.85 13.65 -17.38
C ALA A 157 14.44 15.09 -17.75
N LYS A 158 13.34 15.25 -18.49
CA LYS A 158 12.81 16.57 -18.87
C LYS A 158 12.37 17.37 -17.66
N TRP A 159 11.69 16.73 -16.72
CA TRP A 159 11.27 17.35 -15.46
C TRP A 159 12.48 17.79 -14.64
N TYR A 160 13.47 16.91 -14.48
CA TYR A 160 14.66 17.23 -13.71
C TYR A 160 15.43 18.41 -14.30
N ALA A 161 15.53 18.50 -15.63
CA ALA A 161 16.16 19.64 -16.30
C ALA A 161 15.48 20.99 -15.97
N MET A 162 14.18 21.01 -15.62
CA MET A 162 13.46 22.22 -15.23
C MET A 162 13.69 22.62 -13.77
N ILE A 163 14.05 21.67 -12.90
CA ILE A 163 14.21 21.88 -11.46
C ILE A 163 15.66 21.74 -10.99
N LYS A 164 16.60 21.54 -11.92
CA LYS A 164 18.01 21.22 -11.62
C LYS A 164 18.66 22.24 -10.70
N ASP A 165 18.34 23.53 -10.88
CA ASP A 165 18.88 24.62 -10.06
C ASP A 165 18.24 24.68 -8.66
N ALA A 166 17.06 24.07 -8.47
CA ALA A 166 16.37 23.98 -7.19
C ALA A 166 16.74 22.72 -6.40
N ALA A 167 17.09 21.63 -7.07
CA ALA A 167 17.49 20.36 -6.46
C ALA A 167 19.02 20.26 -6.32
N LEU A 168 19.58 21.04 -5.40
CA LEU A 168 21.04 21.14 -5.19
C LEU A 168 21.65 19.93 -4.45
N ASP A 169 20.82 19.15 -3.76
CA ASP A 169 21.24 17.97 -3.02
C ASP A 169 20.26 16.80 -3.16
N GLU A 170 20.73 15.61 -2.80
CA GLU A 170 19.99 14.35 -2.86
C GLU A 170 18.68 14.41 -2.06
N THR A 171 18.68 15.05 -0.89
CA THR A 171 17.51 15.15 -0.01
C THR A 171 16.41 15.97 -0.68
N THR A 172 16.76 17.17 -1.15
CA THR A 172 15.85 18.08 -1.85
C THR A 172 15.33 17.46 -3.15
N PHE A 173 16.20 16.74 -3.87
CA PHE A 173 15.77 15.98 -5.04
C PHE A 173 14.72 14.92 -4.68
N ASN A 174 14.97 14.10 -3.65
CA ASN A 174 14.05 13.02 -3.25
C ASN A 174 12.65 13.57 -2.90
N GLU A 175 12.60 14.68 -2.16
CA GLU A 175 11.34 15.35 -1.81
C GLU A 175 10.59 15.85 -3.04
N LEU A 176 11.26 16.60 -3.93
CA LEU A 176 10.65 17.11 -5.16
C LEU A 176 10.23 15.98 -6.11
N PHE A 177 11.03 14.93 -6.19
CA PHE A 177 10.79 13.76 -7.03
C PHE A 177 9.53 13.01 -6.60
N LEU A 178 9.40 12.71 -5.31
CA LEU A 178 8.19 12.07 -4.77
C LEU A 178 6.98 12.99 -4.88
N LYS A 179 7.15 14.29 -4.61
CA LYS A 179 6.04 15.25 -4.78
C LYS A 179 5.52 15.31 -6.22
N HIS A 180 6.37 15.14 -7.22
CA HIS A 180 5.96 15.18 -8.62
C HIS A 180 5.42 13.83 -9.14
N PHE A 181 6.14 12.72 -8.90
CA PHE A 181 5.80 11.42 -9.47
C PHE A 181 4.96 10.53 -8.55
N PHE A 182 4.86 10.87 -7.26
CA PHE A 182 4.12 10.08 -6.26
C PHE A 182 3.46 10.97 -5.20
N SER A 183 2.80 12.04 -5.69
CA SER A 183 2.14 13.04 -4.84
C SER A 183 1.09 12.42 -3.91
N GLU A 184 0.75 13.12 -2.83
CA GLU A 184 -0.33 12.73 -1.93
C GLU A 184 -1.67 12.53 -2.68
N SER A 185 -2.00 13.41 -3.62
CA SER A 185 -3.21 13.24 -4.46
C SER A 185 -3.17 11.93 -5.25
N HIS A 186 -2.00 11.55 -5.78
CA HIS A 186 -1.85 10.29 -6.52
C HIS A 186 -2.00 9.07 -5.60
N GLN A 187 -1.51 9.16 -4.38
CA GLN A 187 -1.67 8.12 -3.36
C GLN A 187 -3.14 7.94 -2.97
N TRP A 188 -3.88 9.04 -2.79
CA TRP A 188 -5.33 9.00 -2.58
C TRP A 188 -6.07 8.40 -3.77
N ASP A 189 -5.68 8.71 -5.00
CA ASP A 189 -6.28 8.09 -6.19
C ASP A 189 -6.11 6.56 -6.20
N ILE A 190 -4.94 6.06 -5.80
CA ILE A 190 -4.68 4.61 -5.66
C ILE A 190 -5.58 4.02 -4.57
N PHE A 191 -5.64 4.66 -3.41
CA PHE A 191 -6.49 4.22 -2.29
C PHE A 191 -7.98 4.16 -2.66
N ILE A 192 -8.47 5.21 -3.34
CA ILE A 192 -9.85 5.27 -3.82
C ILE A 192 -10.08 4.14 -4.81
N LYS A 193 -9.24 3.98 -5.83
CA LYS A 193 -9.38 2.89 -6.81
C LYS A 193 -9.40 1.51 -6.16
N CYS A 194 -8.55 1.28 -5.15
CA CYS A 194 -8.56 0.06 -4.37
C CYS A 194 -9.93 -0.14 -3.70
N THR A 195 -10.40 0.86 -2.94
CA THR A 195 -11.69 0.81 -2.26
C THR A 195 -12.86 0.58 -3.23
N GLU A 196 -12.79 1.18 -4.42
CA GLU A 196 -13.80 1.00 -5.46
C GLU A 196 -13.78 -0.39 -6.09
N ALA A 197 -12.61 -1.02 -6.21
CA ALA A 197 -12.50 -2.41 -6.67
C ALA A 197 -13.25 -3.37 -5.74
N GLY A 198 -13.35 -3.06 -4.44
CA GLY A 198 -14.15 -3.80 -3.48
C GLY A 198 -15.66 -3.74 -3.67
N LYS A 199 -16.19 -2.79 -4.47
CA LYS A 199 -17.64 -2.66 -4.69
C LYS A 199 -18.24 -3.83 -5.49
N LYS A 200 -17.41 -4.53 -6.27
CA LYS A 200 -17.83 -5.69 -7.07
C LYS A 200 -16.87 -6.85 -6.81
N PRO A 201 -17.34 -7.95 -6.20
CA PRO A 201 -16.49 -9.09 -5.94
C PRO A 201 -15.86 -9.64 -7.23
N ILE A 202 -14.57 -9.90 -7.19
CA ILE A 202 -13.87 -10.58 -8.29
C ILE A 202 -14.31 -12.05 -8.36
N LYS A 203 -14.28 -12.60 -9.57
CA LYS A 203 -14.77 -13.97 -9.84
C LYS A 203 -13.66 -15.00 -10.02
N LYS A 204 -12.45 -14.53 -10.32
CA LYS A 204 -11.26 -15.33 -10.65
C LYS A 204 -10.01 -14.45 -10.47
N ASP A 205 -8.85 -15.05 -10.64
CA ASP A 205 -7.53 -14.41 -10.56
C ASP A 205 -7.30 -13.78 -9.17
N PHE A 206 -7.77 -14.47 -8.12
CA PHE A 206 -7.70 -14.07 -6.72
C PHE A 206 -6.26 -13.79 -6.29
N GLN A 207 -5.34 -14.68 -6.64
CA GLN A 207 -3.94 -14.58 -6.27
C GLN A 207 -3.27 -13.36 -6.90
N GLU A 208 -3.51 -13.14 -8.19
CA GLU A 208 -2.95 -12.01 -8.94
C GLU A 208 -3.54 -10.67 -8.49
N HIS A 209 -4.85 -10.61 -8.26
CA HIS A 209 -5.53 -9.42 -7.76
C HIS A 209 -5.05 -9.03 -6.36
N PHE A 210 -4.85 -10.02 -5.47
CA PHE A 210 -4.28 -9.78 -4.14
C PHE A 210 -2.87 -9.20 -4.23
N HIS A 211 -2.00 -9.82 -5.04
CA HIS A 211 -0.63 -9.37 -5.25
C HIS A 211 -0.59 -7.94 -5.83
N HIS A 212 -1.42 -7.64 -6.84
CA HIS A 212 -1.48 -6.31 -7.46
C HIS A 212 -1.81 -5.23 -6.42
N TRP A 213 -2.90 -5.38 -5.66
CA TRP A 213 -3.28 -4.36 -4.68
C TRP A 213 -2.31 -4.27 -3.51
N MET A 214 -1.73 -5.39 -3.05
CA MET A 214 -0.69 -5.33 -2.03
C MET A 214 0.56 -4.59 -2.52
N ALA A 215 0.94 -4.75 -3.79
CA ALA A 215 2.06 -4.05 -4.39
C ALA A 215 1.82 -2.53 -4.51
N GLU A 216 0.59 -2.11 -4.78
CA GLU A 216 0.21 -0.69 -4.84
C GLU A 216 0.10 -0.06 -3.44
N LEU A 217 -0.57 -0.75 -2.51
CA LEU A 217 -0.85 -0.21 -1.17
C LEU A 217 0.40 -0.13 -0.27
N LYS A 218 1.38 -1.03 -0.44
CA LYS A 218 2.61 -1.05 0.39
C LYS A 218 3.41 0.24 0.34
N HIS A 219 3.20 1.06 -0.69
CA HIS A 219 3.94 2.28 -0.93
C HIS A 219 3.21 3.54 -0.47
N LEU A 220 1.98 3.46 0.05
CA LEU A 220 1.22 4.62 0.49
C LEU A 220 1.74 5.16 1.84
N ASP A 221 2.03 6.46 1.87
CA ASP A 221 2.27 7.23 3.11
C ASP A 221 1.01 7.95 3.58
N SER A 222 0.09 8.29 2.65
CA SER A 222 -1.18 8.97 2.93
C SER A 222 -2.29 8.36 2.05
N PRO A 223 -3.25 7.60 2.61
CA PRO A 223 -3.34 7.19 4.00
C PRO A 223 -2.27 6.15 4.37
N LYS A 224 -1.61 6.33 5.52
CA LYS A 224 -0.67 5.34 6.06
C LYS A 224 -1.45 4.11 6.53
N MET A 225 -1.12 2.96 5.97
CA MET A 225 -1.81 1.71 6.25
C MET A 225 -0.80 0.61 6.57
N ASN A 226 -1.06 -0.16 7.63
CA ASN A 226 -0.27 -1.35 7.93
C ASN A 226 -0.71 -2.54 7.06
N GLU A 227 0.09 -3.61 7.06
CA GLU A 227 -0.15 -4.79 6.23
C GLU A 227 -1.53 -5.43 6.51
N GLU A 228 -1.91 -5.54 7.77
CA GLU A 228 -3.20 -6.12 8.18
C GLU A 228 -4.39 -5.28 7.70
N GLN A 229 -4.30 -3.96 7.78
CA GLN A 229 -5.32 -3.05 7.27
C GLN A 229 -5.43 -3.15 5.74
N ALA A 230 -4.30 -3.27 5.03
CA ALA A 230 -4.29 -3.48 3.58
C ALA A 230 -4.97 -4.79 3.20
N ILE A 231 -4.64 -5.87 3.92
CA ILE A 231 -5.28 -7.19 3.76
C ILE A 231 -6.77 -7.08 4.00
N ASN A 232 -7.22 -6.43 5.07
CA ASN A 232 -8.64 -6.26 5.40
C ASN A 232 -9.38 -5.44 4.33
N LEU A 233 -8.73 -4.43 3.75
CA LEU A 233 -9.29 -3.65 2.64
C LEU A 233 -9.46 -4.52 1.39
N ILE A 234 -8.41 -5.20 0.97
CA ILE A 234 -8.41 -6.06 -0.24
C ILE A 234 -9.35 -7.25 -0.06
N THR A 235 -9.49 -7.77 1.16
CA THR A 235 -10.38 -8.92 1.44
C THR A 235 -11.82 -8.65 0.99
N LYS A 236 -12.29 -7.40 1.10
CA LYS A 236 -13.62 -6.98 0.63
C LYS A 236 -13.83 -7.16 -0.88
N HIS A 237 -12.75 -7.33 -1.64
CA HIS A 237 -12.80 -7.54 -3.09
C HIS A 237 -13.20 -8.96 -3.47
N PHE A 238 -13.13 -9.94 -2.56
CA PHE A 238 -13.43 -11.33 -2.86
C PHE A 238 -14.89 -11.70 -2.58
N PRO A 239 -15.40 -12.82 -3.12
CA PRO A 239 -16.70 -13.37 -2.74
C PRO A 239 -16.76 -13.73 -1.25
N ILE A 240 -17.97 -13.72 -0.67
CA ILE A 240 -18.20 -13.95 0.78
C ILE A 240 -17.55 -15.26 1.27
N SER A 241 -17.57 -16.33 0.46
CA SER A 241 -16.93 -17.61 0.80
C SER A 241 -15.43 -17.48 1.04
N ILE A 242 -14.76 -16.72 0.17
CA ILE A 242 -13.31 -16.45 0.27
C ILE A 242 -13.02 -15.48 1.42
N GLN A 243 -13.87 -14.48 1.63
CA GLN A 243 -13.75 -13.57 2.77
C GLN A 243 -13.79 -14.34 4.10
N ALA A 244 -14.77 -15.21 4.28
CA ALA A 244 -14.90 -16.03 5.48
C ALA A 244 -13.70 -16.96 5.67
N TYR A 245 -13.20 -17.54 4.57
CA TYR A 245 -11.99 -18.36 4.59
C TYR A 245 -10.77 -17.57 5.08
N ILE A 246 -10.51 -16.38 4.51
CA ILE A 246 -9.38 -15.52 4.93
C ILE A 246 -9.54 -15.09 6.41
N GLN A 247 -10.75 -14.74 6.83
CA GLN A 247 -11.01 -14.28 8.19
C GLN A 247 -10.79 -15.37 9.25
N THR A 248 -11.14 -16.62 8.93
CA THR A 248 -11.02 -17.79 9.83
C THR A 248 -9.61 -18.35 9.89
N THR A 249 -8.81 -18.15 8.84
CA THR A 249 -7.37 -18.38 8.93
C THR A 249 -6.77 -17.28 9.81
N ASN A 250 -6.22 -17.63 10.98
CA ASN A 250 -5.59 -16.70 11.94
C ASN A 250 -4.36 -15.94 11.38
N GLU A 251 -4.14 -15.99 10.07
CA GLU A 251 -3.03 -15.36 9.36
C GLU A 251 -3.40 -13.93 8.96
N ARG A 252 -2.47 -13.01 9.18
CA ARG A 252 -2.64 -11.56 8.93
C ARG A 252 -1.44 -10.98 8.16
N THR A 253 -0.73 -11.82 7.42
CA THR A 253 0.46 -11.45 6.64
C THR A 253 0.28 -11.82 5.16
N PHE A 254 1.04 -11.15 4.30
CA PHE A 254 0.93 -11.25 2.85
C PHE A 254 1.11 -12.69 2.35
N LEU A 255 2.22 -13.34 2.72
CA LEU A 255 2.64 -14.60 2.13
C LEU A 255 1.63 -15.75 2.39
N PRO A 256 1.17 -15.99 3.62
CA PRO A 256 0.23 -17.09 3.88
C PRO A 256 -1.12 -16.91 3.19
N ILE A 257 -1.65 -15.68 3.15
CA ILE A 257 -2.91 -15.38 2.44
C ILE A 257 -2.73 -15.57 0.94
N TRP A 258 -1.59 -15.12 0.39
CA TRP A 258 -1.27 -15.24 -1.03
C TRP A 258 -1.17 -16.71 -1.48
N GLU A 259 -0.53 -17.57 -0.68
CA GLU A 259 -0.41 -19.02 -0.94
C GLU A 259 -1.78 -19.69 -0.93
N LYS A 260 -2.60 -19.43 0.09
CA LYS A 260 -3.94 -20.02 0.21
C LYS A 260 -4.91 -19.60 -0.88
N LEU A 261 -4.85 -18.34 -1.31
CA LEU A 261 -5.62 -17.89 -2.48
C LEU A 261 -5.20 -18.69 -3.72
N GLY A 262 -3.91 -18.94 -3.91
CA GLY A 262 -3.41 -19.80 -4.99
C GLY A 262 -3.94 -21.24 -4.91
N GLU A 263 -3.99 -21.84 -3.73
CA GLU A 263 -4.57 -23.17 -3.52
C GLU A 263 -6.06 -23.22 -3.90
N LEU A 264 -6.83 -22.23 -3.45
CA LEU A 264 -8.27 -22.13 -3.76
C LEU A 264 -8.53 -22.01 -5.26
N GLU A 265 -7.74 -21.20 -5.97
CA GLU A 265 -7.87 -21.06 -7.42
C GLU A 265 -7.54 -22.34 -8.18
N ASN A 266 -6.53 -23.08 -7.73
CA ASN A 266 -6.15 -24.35 -8.36
C ASN A 266 -7.22 -25.43 -8.15
N ASN A 267 -7.90 -25.43 -7.00
CA ASN A 267 -8.99 -26.36 -6.72
C ASN A 267 -10.24 -26.05 -7.56
N VAL A 268 -10.61 -24.77 -7.70
CA VAL A 268 -11.75 -24.35 -8.55
C VAL A 268 -11.49 -24.68 -10.03
N LYS A 269 -10.26 -24.50 -10.52
CA LYS A 269 -9.88 -24.86 -11.89
C LYS A 269 -9.95 -26.36 -12.18
N GLN A 270 -9.75 -27.22 -11.17
CA GLN A 270 -9.90 -28.67 -11.32
C GLN A 270 -11.36 -29.13 -11.37
N GLU A 271 -12.28 -28.40 -10.73
CA GLU A 271 -13.73 -28.72 -10.77
C GLU A 271 -14.42 -28.24 -12.06
N GLU A 272 -13.86 -27.23 -12.76
CA GLU A 272 -14.39 -26.70 -14.03
C GLU A 272 -13.92 -27.45 -15.28
N GLU A 273 -13.02 -28.44 -15.16
CA GLU A 273 -12.73 -29.37 -16.26
C GLU A 273 -14.01 -30.19 -16.54
N PRO A 274 -14.63 -30.07 -17.73
CA PRO A 274 -15.81 -30.84 -18.02
C PRO A 274 -15.43 -32.31 -17.97
N ILE A 275 -16.03 -33.04 -17.02
CA ILE A 275 -16.07 -34.49 -16.99
C ILE A 275 -16.46 -34.93 -18.41
N ARG A 276 -15.46 -35.38 -19.20
CA ARG A 276 -15.72 -36.09 -20.44
C ARG A 276 -16.32 -37.43 -20.02
N HIS A 277 -17.62 -37.43 -19.74
CA HIS A 277 -18.42 -38.64 -19.67
C HIS A 277 -18.37 -39.28 -21.05
N ASN A 278 -17.43 -40.20 -21.20
CA ASN A 278 -17.39 -41.15 -22.29
C ASN A 278 -18.48 -42.21 -22.03
N GLU A 279 -19.75 -41.81 -22.09
CA GLU A 279 -20.86 -42.75 -22.13
C GLU A 279 -21.01 -43.26 -23.57
N ASN A 280 -20.29 -44.33 -23.88
CA ASN A 280 -20.71 -45.23 -24.95
C ASN A 280 -22.04 -45.88 -24.53
N PRO A 281 -23.15 -45.72 -25.27
CA PRO A 281 -24.35 -46.48 -24.98
C PRO A 281 -24.13 -47.96 -25.32
N PRO A 282 -24.55 -48.91 -24.46
CA PRO A 282 -24.42 -50.32 -24.76
C PRO A 282 -25.42 -50.70 -25.87
N LYS A 283 -24.91 -50.96 -27.08
CA LYS A 283 -25.72 -51.53 -28.16
C LYS A 283 -26.09 -52.97 -27.82
N GLN A 284 -27.35 -53.18 -27.46
CA GLN A 284 -27.98 -54.50 -27.41
C GLN A 284 -28.02 -55.11 -28.81
N THR A 285 -27.44 -56.30 -28.90
CA THR A 285 -27.39 -57.16 -30.09
C THR A 285 -28.71 -57.91 -30.25
N TYR A 286 -29.44 -57.68 -31.34
CA TYR A 286 -30.49 -58.58 -31.84
C TYR A 286 -30.09 -59.09 -33.24
N PRO A 287 -30.21 -60.40 -33.55
CA PRO A 287 -29.91 -60.93 -34.87
C PRO A 287 -31.19 -61.17 -35.70
N ARG A 288 -31.07 -60.97 -37.04
CA ARG A 288 -31.97 -61.31 -38.18
C ARG A 288 -32.40 -60.08 -38.96
N GLN A 289 -32.52 -60.05 -40.30
CA GLN A 289 -32.17 -60.95 -41.40
C GLN A 289 -32.31 -60.11 -42.69
N ASN A 290 -31.39 -60.32 -43.65
CA ASN A 290 -31.50 -60.21 -45.12
C ASN A 290 -32.43 -59.17 -45.78
N ASN A 291 -31.82 -58.25 -46.54
CA ASN A 291 -31.85 -58.14 -48.02
C ASN A 291 -31.33 -56.73 -48.40
N THR A 292 -30.77 -56.38 -49.55
CA THR A 292 -30.02 -56.96 -50.68
C THR A 292 -29.58 -55.72 -51.48
N TYR A 293 -28.46 -55.84 -52.21
CA TYR A 293 -28.02 -54.99 -53.33
C TYR A 293 -27.15 -53.74 -53.08
N ASN A 294 -25.87 -53.89 -53.49
CA ASN A 294 -25.06 -53.02 -54.36
C ASN A 294 -24.86 -51.55 -53.93
N ARG A 295 -23.67 -50.96 -53.93
CA ARG A 295 -22.48 -51.15 -54.79
C ARG A 295 -21.29 -50.44 -54.12
N MET A 296 -20.11 -51.04 -54.25
CA MET A 296 -18.76 -50.54 -53.90
C MET A 296 -18.24 -49.51 -54.94
N PRO A 297 -16.98 -49.01 -54.87
CA PRO A 297 -16.56 -47.71 -54.33
C PRO A 297 -15.73 -46.95 -55.41
N TYR A 298 -14.97 -45.89 -55.08
CA TYR A 298 -13.66 -45.50 -55.69
C TYR A 298 -13.24 -44.21 -54.93
N THR A 299 -12.38 -44.27 -53.90
CA THR A 299 -10.89 -44.35 -53.86
C THR A 299 -10.16 -43.01 -54.01
N ILE A 300 -9.09 -42.91 -53.20
CA ILE A 300 -7.79 -42.23 -53.41
C ILE A 300 -7.78 -40.73 -53.04
N SER A 301 -7.10 -40.33 -51.94
CA SER A 301 -5.63 -40.17 -51.79
C SER A 301 -5.11 -38.99 -52.61
N SER A 302 -4.17 -38.14 -52.20
CA SER A 302 -3.32 -37.98 -51.01
C SER A 302 -2.61 -36.62 -51.15
N GLN A 303 -1.99 -36.17 -50.05
CA GLN A 303 -0.67 -35.52 -50.00
C GLN A 303 -0.49 -34.06 -50.48
N ASN A 304 -0.23 -33.21 -49.47
CA ASN A 304 1.06 -32.53 -49.24
C ASN A 304 1.81 -31.92 -50.44
N HIS A 305 2.02 -30.59 -50.44
CA HIS A 305 3.28 -29.99 -49.96
C HIS A 305 3.39 -28.46 -50.20
N ARG A 306 3.92 -27.78 -49.16
CA ARG A 306 4.98 -26.75 -49.12
C ARG A 306 4.88 -25.45 -49.95
N ASN A 307 4.88 -24.34 -49.18
CA ASN A 307 5.83 -23.22 -49.15
C ASN A 307 6.55 -22.80 -50.45
N THR A 308 6.53 -21.49 -50.73
CA THR A 308 7.76 -20.68 -50.90
C THR A 308 7.45 -19.18 -50.84
N SER A 309 8.35 -18.47 -50.17
CA SER A 309 8.53 -17.03 -50.09
C SER A 309 9.05 -16.47 -51.43
N GLU A 310 8.82 -15.18 -51.73
CA GLU A 310 9.88 -14.18 -52.02
C GLU A 310 9.39 -12.86 -52.67
N LEU A 311 10.12 -11.79 -52.34
CA LEU A 311 10.54 -10.62 -53.15
C LEU A 311 9.63 -9.39 -53.41
N HIS A 312 9.87 -8.37 -52.57
CA HIS A 312 10.37 -7.00 -52.88
C HIS A 312 9.97 -6.17 -54.14
N LYS A 313 9.43 -4.95 -53.83
CA LYS A 313 9.69 -3.57 -54.35
C LYS A 313 9.20 -3.20 -55.78
N PRO A 314 9.07 -1.90 -56.21
CA PRO A 314 9.40 -0.60 -55.57
C PRO A 314 8.40 0.60 -55.75
N TYR A 315 8.59 1.61 -54.89
CA TYR A 315 8.51 3.10 -55.02
C TYR A 315 7.81 3.82 -56.21
N THR A 316 7.02 4.87 -55.90
CA THR A 316 7.32 6.27 -56.30
C THR A 316 6.53 7.33 -55.48
N GLN A 317 7.24 8.40 -55.13
CA GLN A 317 6.80 9.65 -54.49
C GLN A 317 6.12 10.60 -55.50
N LYS A 318 5.25 11.53 -55.04
CA LYS A 318 5.46 13.00 -55.05
C LYS A 318 4.21 13.82 -54.60
N PRO A 319 4.36 15.13 -54.29
CA PRO A 319 3.59 15.86 -53.26
C PRO A 319 2.66 16.96 -53.81
N ALA A 320 1.82 17.57 -52.95
CA ALA A 320 1.77 19.03 -52.67
C ALA A 320 0.46 19.49 -51.99
N GLN A 321 0.64 20.22 -50.88
CA GLN A 321 0.00 21.48 -50.43
C GLN A 321 -1.54 21.66 -50.30
N HIS A 322 -1.90 21.98 -49.05
CA HIS A 322 -2.77 23.06 -48.53
C HIS A 322 -4.23 23.22 -48.99
N GLN A 323 -5.16 23.06 -48.03
CA GLN A 323 -6.02 24.09 -47.40
C GLN A 323 -6.89 23.35 -46.36
N GLY A 324 -6.95 23.74 -45.07
CA GLY A 324 -7.72 24.88 -44.59
C GLY A 324 -9.02 24.37 -43.93
N GLY A 325 -9.09 24.31 -42.60
CA GLY A 325 -10.26 23.79 -41.89
C GLY A 325 -10.16 23.84 -40.37
N ASN A 326 -10.45 25.02 -39.82
CA ASN A 326 -10.72 25.33 -38.41
C ASN A 326 -11.38 24.20 -37.63
N HIS A 327 -10.83 23.78 -36.47
CA HIS A 327 -11.60 23.34 -35.29
C HIS A 327 -10.87 23.80 -34.01
N LYS A 328 -11.54 24.63 -33.21
CA LYS A 328 -11.08 25.19 -31.92
C LYS A 328 -11.11 24.12 -30.81
N PRO A 329 -10.14 24.07 -29.89
CA PRO A 329 -10.33 23.48 -28.57
C PRO A 329 -10.86 24.53 -27.57
N ASN A 330 -11.86 24.13 -26.79
CA ASN A 330 -12.52 24.94 -25.77
C ASN A 330 -11.66 24.97 -24.50
N ILE A 331 -11.00 26.11 -24.23
CA ILE A 331 -10.28 26.39 -22.99
C ILE A 331 -11.17 27.30 -22.14
N ARG A 332 -11.60 26.80 -20.98
CA ARG A 332 -12.13 27.65 -19.90
C ARG A 332 -10.95 28.20 -19.10
N GLN A 333 -10.75 29.52 -19.21
CA GLN A 333 -10.03 30.32 -18.22
C GLN A 333 -11.04 30.78 -17.16
N LEU A 334 -10.68 30.65 -15.88
CA LEU A 334 -11.14 31.51 -14.78
C LEU A 334 -9.91 31.69 -13.86
N THR A 335 -9.16 32.79 -14.04
CA THR A 335 -9.21 34.06 -13.30
C THR A 335 -8.47 34.01 -11.96
N THR A 336 -7.28 34.60 -11.99
CA THR A 336 -6.50 35.12 -10.85
C THR A 336 -7.25 36.25 -10.13
N GLY A 337 -7.32 36.19 -8.81
CA GLY A 337 -7.70 37.29 -7.93
C GLY A 337 -6.86 37.26 -6.65
N GLN A 338 -5.95 38.22 -6.52
CA GLN A 338 -5.37 38.66 -5.25
C GLN A 338 -6.37 39.53 -4.48
N LEU A 339 -6.03 39.82 -3.21
CA LEU A 339 -6.67 40.63 -2.16
C LEU A 339 -7.26 39.73 -1.07
N GLU A 340 -7.09 39.95 0.22
CA GLU A 340 -6.29 40.86 1.03
C GLU A 340 -6.46 40.34 2.48
N LEU A 341 -5.50 40.62 3.35
CA LEU A 341 -5.60 40.38 4.79
C LEU A 341 -6.85 41.08 5.37
N ASN A 342 -7.65 40.36 6.17
CA ASN A 342 -8.41 40.95 7.26
C ASN A 342 -8.62 39.95 8.39
N ASP A 343 -8.37 40.48 9.58
CA ASP A 343 -8.43 39.92 10.91
C ASP A 343 -9.88 39.84 11.43
N ASP A 344 -10.06 39.04 12.48
CA ASP A 344 -11.24 38.93 13.36
C ASP A 344 -12.57 38.41 12.77
N THR A 345 -13.03 37.24 13.25
CA THR A 345 -14.12 37.13 14.24
C THR A 345 -14.50 35.66 14.48
N ILE A 346 -14.48 35.28 15.75
CA ILE A 346 -14.98 34.04 16.36
C ILE A 346 -16.45 33.79 15.97
N THR A 347 -16.75 32.60 15.46
CA THR A 347 -18.08 31.98 15.60
C THR A 347 -17.92 30.49 15.84
N SER A 348 -18.35 30.05 17.02
CA SER A 348 -18.52 28.64 17.35
C SER A 348 -19.81 28.16 16.69
N ASP A 349 -19.72 27.16 15.83
CA ASP A 349 -20.88 26.38 15.46
C ASP A 349 -20.77 24.95 15.98
N ARG A 350 -21.91 24.55 16.53
CA ARG A 350 -22.24 23.43 17.38
C ARG A 350 -23.18 22.56 16.56
N GLU A 351 -22.72 21.39 16.16
CA GLU A 351 -23.56 20.29 15.65
C GLU A 351 -23.11 19.03 16.38
N GLU A 352 -23.88 18.60 17.38
CA GLU A 352 -24.96 17.60 17.29
C GLU A 352 -24.47 16.16 17.08
N LEU A 353 -24.75 15.37 18.11
CA LEU A 353 -24.43 13.97 18.34
C LEU A 353 -25.16 13.05 17.36
N SER A 354 -24.55 11.92 17.02
CA SER A 354 -25.29 10.66 16.90
C SER A 354 -24.49 9.53 17.55
N GLU A 355 -24.82 9.26 18.81
CA GLU A 355 -24.57 7.98 19.48
C GLU A 355 -25.36 6.88 18.77
N ASN A 356 -24.70 5.77 18.48
CA ASN A 356 -25.32 4.47 18.33
C ASN A 356 -24.46 3.48 19.11
N ASP A 357 -24.79 3.34 20.39
CA ASP A 357 -24.38 2.22 21.22
C ASP A 357 -25.40 1.10 21.06
N GLU A 358 -24.98 -0.05 20.52
CA GLU A 358 -25.64 -1.33 20.81
C GLU A 358 -24.59 -2.40 21.14
N GLU A 359 -24.83 -3.03 22.28
CA GLU A 359 -24.40 -4.37 22.71
C GLU A 359 -22.95 -4.59 23.16
N THR A 360 -22.71 -4.27 24.43
CA THR A 360 -21.89 -5.12 25.30
C THR A 360 -22.78 -5.81 26.35
N LYS A 361 -22.81 -7.14 26.32
CA LYS A 361 -23.01 -8.03 27.49
C LYS A 361 -22.88 -9.49 27.07
N ASN A 362 -21.87 -10.20 27.58
CA ASN A 362 -22.08 -11.25 28.59
C ASN A 362 -20.83 -12.08 28.92
N TRP A 363 -20.48 -12.01 30.22
CA TRP A 363 -19.96 -13.03 31.16
C TRP A 363 -18.56 -13.65 31.02
N GLU A 364 -17.74 -13.23 31.98
CA GLU A 364 -16.87 -14.03 32.86
C GLU A 364 -17.17 -15.54 32.91
N GLN A 365 -16.10 -16.34 32.90
CA GLN A 365 -15.81 -17.34 33.95
C GLN A 365 -14.43 -17.97 33.70
N GLY A 366 -13.60 -18.06 34.74
CA GLY A 366 -12.35 -18.82 34.67
C GLY A 366 -11.29 -18.46 35.71
N THR A 367 -11.66 -18.39 36.99
CA THR A 367 -10.73 -18.51 38.12
C THR A 367 -10.13 -19.92 38.16
N VAL A 368 -8.79 -20.04 38.17
CA VAL A 368 -8.04 -21.21 38.71
C VAL A 368 -6.81 -20.62 39.42
N GLU A 369 -6.88 -20.39 40.72
CA GLU A 369 -6.44 -21.31 41.79
C GLU A 369 -4.92 -21.45 41.85
N LEU A 370 -4.34 -20.70 42.80
CA LEU A 370 -2.99 -20.91 43.34
C LEU A 370 -2.95 -22.29 44.00
N ASP A 371 -1.93 -23.07 43.67
CA ASP A 371 -1.45 -24.13 44.55
C ASP A 371 0.02 -23.87 44.90
N GLN A 372 0.24 -23.42 46.14
CA GLN A 372 1.51 -23.36 46.83
C GLN A 372 1.37 -24.14 48.13
N HIS A 373 1.93 -25.34 48.17
CA HIS A 373 2.42 -26.03 49.37
C HIS A 373 3.35 -27.14 48.86
N GLN A 374 4.48 -27.47 49.48
CA GLN A 374 5.10 -27.06 50.73
C GLN A 374 6.55 -27.61 50.68
N SER A 375 7.45 -26.97 51.44
CA SER A 375 8.09 -27.72 52.51
C SER A 375 7.37 -27.41 53.80
#